data_AF-A0AAN7JDR0-F1
#
_entry.id   AF-A0AAN7JDR0-F1
#
_cell.length_a   1.000
_cell.length_b   1.000
_cell.length_c   1.000
_cell.angle_alpha   90.00
_cell.angle_beta   90.00
_cell.angle_gamma   90.00
#
_symmetry.space_group_name_H-M   'P 1'
#
loop_
_entity.id
_entity.type
_entity.pdbx_description
1 polymer ?
#
loop_
_entity_poly.entity_id
_entity_poly.type
_entity_poly.pdbx_seq_one_letter_code
_entity_poly.pdbx_strand_id
1 'polypeptide(L)'
;MAVATTVSFLRLSAQPSIKHLNPRQLPLPQPKLSASEPYPTKLLLESVDHLRSASLTLATAALPFCLDTKDALAAGGEFGILEGRTLALIHPAVMGGLFVYTLWAGYLGWQWRRVRTIQTEINELKKQVKPVPVAPDGSVPLEVPPSPVELQIQQLTEERKELIKGNFRDRHFNAGSILLGFGVFEAIGGGLNTWFRTGKLFPGPHLFAGAAITVLWAAAAALVPAMQKGSDTARNLHIALNALNVVLFIWQIPTGLDIVFKVFEFTKWP
;
A
#
# COMPACT_ATOMS: atom_id res chain seq x y z
N MET A 1 1.98 -27.21 -36.35
CA MET A 1 2.60 -25.99 -36.92
C MET A 1 3.44 -25.34 -35.83
N ALA A 2 4.76 -25.54 -35.89
CA ALA A 2 5.71 -24.91 -34.97
C ALA A 2 6.27 -23.66 -35.66
N VAL A 3 6.09 -22.49 -35.05
CA VAL A 3 6.68 -21.23 -35.53
C VAL A 3 7.87 -20.94 -34.64
N ALA A 4 9.06 -21.12 -35.20
CA ALA A 4 10.33 -20.69 -34.63
C ALA A 4 10.54 -19.22 -35.01
N THR A 5 10.67 -18.34 -34.02
CA THR A 5 10.99 -16.93 -34.23
C THR A 5 12.44 -16.69 -33.81
N THR A 6 13.31 -16.48 -34.78
CA THR A 6 14.72 -16.12 -34.63
C THR A 6 14.87 -14.69 -34.10
N VAL A 7 15.58 -14.52 -32.99
CA VAL A 7 15.97 -13.21 -32.45
C VAL A 7 17.32 -12.80 -33.03
N SER A 8 17.35 -11.66 -33.71
CA SER A 8 18.55 -11.06 -34.31
C SER A 8 19.31 -10.24 -33.25
N PHE A 9 20.57 -10.59 -32.99
CA PHE A 9 21.44 -9.83 -32.09
C PHE A 9 22.10 -8.66 -32.83
N LEU A 10 21.77 -7.42 -32.43
CA LEU A 10 22.50 -6.22 -32.82
C LEU A 10 23.91 -6.23 -32.19
N ARG A 11 24.94 -6.19 -33.04
CA ARG A 11 26.34 -5.94 -32.68
C ARG A 11 26.50 -4.51 -32.18
N LEU A 12 27.00 -4.34 -30.95
CA LEU A 12 27.49 -3.05 -30.46
C LEU A 12 28.99 -2.91 -30.78
N SER A 13 29.33 -1.82 -31.45
CA SER A 13 30.67 -1.44 -31.89
C SER A 13 31.60 -1.04 -30.74
N ALA A 14 32.88 -1.36 -30.90
CA ALA A 14 33.97 -1.18 -29.94
C ALA A 14 34.17 0.25 -29.42
N GLN A 15 34.53 0.34 -28.14
CA GLN A 15 34.85 1.54 -27.38
C GLN A 15 36.37 1.85 -27.48
N PRO A 16 36.81 3.11 -27.68
CA PRO A 16 38.24 3.42 -27.74
C PRO A 16 38.86 3.55 -26.34
N SER A 17 40.09 3.06 -26.24
CA SER A 17 40.96 3.06 -25.07
C SER A 17 41.40 4.47 -24.65
N ILE A 18 41.16 4.85 -23.40
CA ILE A 18 41.66 6.10 -22.80
C ILE A 18 42.99 5.81 -22.11
N LYS A 19 44.06 6.46 -22.58
CA LYS A 19 45.38 6.44 -21.96
C LYS A 19 45.38 7.22 -20.64
N HIS A 20 45.92 6.62 -19.59
CA HIS A 20 46.20 7.25 -18.30
C HIS A 20 47.20 8.41 -18.47
N LEU A 21 46.84 9.61 -18.02
CA LEU A 21 47.77 10.74 -17.88
C LEU A 21 47.97 11.05 -16.39
N ASN A 22 49.24 11.17 -16.01
CA ASN A 22 49.74 11.43 -14.65
C ASN A 22 49.55 12.91 -14.28
N PRO A 23 49.04 13.25 -13.07
CA PRO A 23 48.88 14.64 -12.66
C PRO A 23 50.10 15.11 -11.87
N ARG A 24 51.07 15.75 -12.54
CA ARG A 24 52.07 16.56 -11.83
C ARG A 24 52.36 17.87 -12.57
N GLN A 25 52.01 18.96 -11.88
CA GLN A 25 52.51 20.33 -12.01
C GLN A 25 52.15 21.15 -13.26
N LEU A 26 51.25 22.12 -13.07
CA LEU A 26 51.32 23.47 -13.65
C LEU A 26 50.59 24.45 -12.71
N PRO A 27 51.24 25.54 -12.24
CA PRO A 27 50.60 26.50 -11.34
C PRO A 27 49.83 27.56 -12.14
N LEU A 28 48.56 27.78 -11.79
CA LEU A 28 47.75 28.89 -12.31
C LEU A 28 47.58 29.96 -11.22
N PRO A 29 47.56 31.26 -11.58
CA PRO A 29 47.53 32.36 -10.61
C PRO A 29 46.16 32.51 -9.97
N GLN A 30 46.11 32.76 -8.65
CA GLN A 30 44.87 33.11 -7.95
C GLN A 30 44.49 34.57 -8.21
N PRO A 31 43.23 34.88 -8.58
CA PRO A 31 42.72 36.24 -8.51
C PRO A 31 42.26 36.54 -7.08
N LYS A 32 42.73 37.64 -6.51
CA LYS A 32 42.13 38.26 -5.31
C LYS A 32 40.77 38.84 -5.71
N LEU A 33 39.68 38.23 -5.25
CA LEU A 33 38.34 38.81 -5.36
C LEU A 33 37.93 39.34 -3.98
N SER A 34 37.72 40.65 -3.88
CA SER A 34 37.15 41.30 -2.71
C SER A 34 35.70 40.87 -2.55
N ALA A 35 35.29 40.57 -1.31
CA ALA A 35 33.91 40.28 -0.97
C ALA A 35 33.00 41.47 -1.29
N SER A 36 32.15 41.34 -2.31
CA SER A 36 30.91 42.09 -2.44
C SER A 36 29.76 41.14 -2.15
N GLU A 37 28.90 41.52 -1.20
CA GLU A 37 27.76 40.71 -0.78
C GLU A 37 26.78 40.44 -1.93
N PRO A 38 26.21 39.23 -2.04
CA PRO A 38 25.17 38.97 -3.01
C PRO A 38 23.85 39.57 -2.51
N TYR A 39 23.30 40.44 -3.35
CA TYR A 39 22.03 41.15 -3.20
C TYR A 39 20.72 40.31 -3.25
N PRO A 40 20.64 38.98 -3.52
CA PRO A 40 19.35 38.28 -3.49
C PRO A 40 18.96 37.78 -2.09
N THR A 41 19.85 37.89 -1.10
CA THR A 41 19.63 37.32 0.24
C THR A 41 18.65 38.14 1.08
N LYS A 42 18.65 39.48 0.95
CA LYS A 42 17.74 40.35 1.71
C LYS A 42 16.28 40.23 1.28
N LEU A 43 16.04 40.09 -0.03
CA LEU A 43 14.68 40.00 -0.57
C LEU A 43 14.02 38.67 -0.18
N LEU A 44 14.79 37.57 -0.13
CA LEU A 44 14.32 36.28 0.37
C LEU A 44 14.02 36.31 1.87
N LEU A 45 14.84 37.03 2.65
CA LEU A 45 14.67 37.13 4.11
C LEU A 45 13.48 38.03 4.51
N GLU A 46 13.28 39.17 3.83
CA GLU A 46 12.10 40.03 4.01
C GLU A 46 10.80 39.33 3.59
N SER A 47 10.85 38.48 2.56
CA SER A 47 9.70 37.67 2.15
C SER A 47 9.29 36.66 3.22
N VAL A 48 10.27 36.06 3.90
CA VAL A 48 10.04 35.09 4.99
C VAL A 48 9.49 35.78 6.24
N ASP A 49 9.95 36.99 6.57
CA ASP A 49 9.44 37.76 7.70
C ASP A 49 7.99 38.23 7.48
N HIS A 50 7.60 38.56 6.23
CA HIS A 50 6.21 38.87 5.88
C HIS A 50 5.28 37.64 5.86
N LEU A 51 5.80 36.44 5.55
CA LEU A 51 5.05 35.18 5.61
C LEU A 51 4.83 34.69 7.05
N ARG A 52 5.66 35.14 8.01
CA ARG A 52 5.54 34.77 9.44
C ARG A 52 4.32 35.39 10.12
N SER A 53 3.76 36.48 9.59
CA SER A 53 2.58 37.16 10.16
C SER A 53 1.26 36.70 9.54
N ALA A 54 1.28 35.88 8.49
CA ALA A 54 0.08 35.36 7.84
C ALA A 54 0.05 33.83 7.89
N SER A 55 -0.96 33.28 8.58
CA SER A 55 -1.38 31.87 8.60
C SER A 55 -0.45 30.87 9.30
N LEU A 56 -0.66 30.76 10.62
CA LEU A 56 0.01 29.83 11.53
C LEU A 56 -0.44 28.35 11.39
N THR A 57 -1.18 27.98 10.34
CA THR A 57 -1.78 26.64 10.20
C THR A 57 -1.23 25.79 9.05
N LEU A 58 -0.41 26.34 8.15
CA LEU A 58 0.15 25.56 7.03
C LEU A 58 1.67 25.36 7.09
N ALA A 59 2.39 26.17 7.88
CA ALA A 59 3.84 26.07 8.02
C ALA A 59 4.31 24.87 8.87
N THR A 60 3.42 24.25 9.66
CA THR A 60 3.75 23.07 10.47
C THR A 60 4.00 21.79 9.66
N ALA A 61 3.52 21.72 8.41
CA ALA A 61 3.76 20.56 7.53
C ALA A 61 5.13 20.61 6.82
N ALA A 62 5.74 21.79 6.70
CA ALA A 62 7.02 21.99 6.00
C ALA A 62 8.23 22.13 6.94
N LEU A 63 8.00 22.29 8.24
CA LEU A 63 9.06 22.43 9.25
C LEU A 63 10.17 21.36 9.19
N PRO A 64 9.92 20.06 8.89
CA PRO A 64 11.01 19.08 8.83
C PRO A 64 11.91 19.21 7.59
N PHE A 65 11.56 20.01 6.58
CA PHE A 65 12.39 20.22 5.39
C PHE A 65 13.39 21.38 5.50
N CYS A 66 13.32 22.17 6.58
CA CYS A 66 14.21 23.31 6.84
C CYS A 66 15.12 23.13 8.07
N LEU A 67 15.02 22.00 8.78
CA LEU A 67 15.91 21.69 9.88
C LEU A 67 17.23 21.12 9.34
N ASP A 68 18.35 21.66 9.84
CA ASP A 68 19.68 21.15 9.54
C ASP A 68 19.77 19.68 9.98
N THR A 69 19.93 18.78 9.01
CA THR A 69 19.93 17.32 9.21
C THR A 69 20.98 16.81 10.19
N LYS A 70 21.96 17.66 10.56
CA LYS A 70 23.00 17.34 11.52
C LYS A 70 22.47 17.20 12.95
N ASP A 71 21.39 17.89 13.31
CA ASP A 71 20.75 17.77 14.64
C ASP A 71 19.79 16.57 14.73
N ALA A 72 19.49 15.91 13.60
CA ALA A 72 18.71 14.67 13.57
C ALA A 72 19.55 13.43 13.87
N LEU A 73 20.87 13.58 14.03
CA LEU A 73 21.80 12.48 14.29
C LEU A 73 21.80 12.09 15.78
N ALA A 74 20.68 11.56 16.27
CA ALA A 74 20.44 11.16 17.66
C ALA A 74 20.64 12.32 18.66
N ALA A 75 19.65 12.61 19.49
CA ALA A 75 19.75 13.54 20.61
C ALA A 75 20.70 13.02 21.73
N GLY A 76 21.81 12.35 21.39
CA GLY A 76 22.84 11.90 22.31
C GLY A 76 22.38 11.01 23.48
N GLY A 77 21.15 10.50 23.48
CA GLY A 77 20.54 9.80 24.60
C GLY A 77 19.53 10.60 25.46
N GLU A 78 19.18 11.85 25.12
CA GLU A 78 18.13 12.65 25.76
C GLU A 78 16.76 11.96 25.90
N PHE A 79 16.34 11.13 24.96
CA PHE A 79 15.04 10.44 24.99
C PHE A 79 15.10 9.02 25.58
N GLY A 80 16.26 8.56 26.05
CA GLY A 80 16.41 7.26 26.71
C GLY A 80 15.93 6.08 25.86
N ILE A 81 14.97 5.27 26.36
CA ILE A 81 14.39 4.12 25.63
C ILE A 81 13.63 4.54 24.37
N LEU A 82 13.14 5.78 24.34
CA LEU A 82 12.46 6.37 23.18
C LEU A 82 13.46 6.94 22.17
N GLU A 83 14.75 7.01 22.50
CA GLU A 83 15.79 7.34 21.56
C GLU A 83 16.35 6.10 20.86
N GLY A 84 16.39 6.15 19.54
CA GLY A 84 17.13 5.16 18.75
C GLY A 84 16.34 3.91 18.39
N ARG A 85 17.05 2.78 18.35
CA ARG A 85 16.65 1.55 17.65
C ARG A 85 15.42 0.84 18.24
N THR A 86 15.00 1.15 19.47
CA THR A 86 13.79 0.57 20.09
C THR A 86 12.51 1.01 19.37
N LEU A 87 12.41 2.27 18.92
CA LEU A 87 11.29 2.73 18.10
C LEU A 87 11.21 2.01 16.75
N ALA A 88 12.34 1.45 16.27
CA ALA A 88 12.34 0.64 15.05
C ALA A 88 11.58 -0.69 15.21
N LEU A 89 11.26 -1.12 16.44
CA LEU A 89 10.42 -2.30 16.70
C LEU A 89 8.92 -2.02 16.58
N ILE A 90 8.50 -0.75 16.51
CA ILE A 90 7.09 -0.40 16.25
C ILE A 90 6.69 -0.84 14.84
N HIS A 91 7.52 -0.56 13.83
CA HIS A 91 7.31 -0.95 12.43
C HIS A 91 6.97 -2.45 12.28
N PRO A 92 7.81 -3.41 12.71
CA PRO A 92 7.51 -4.84 12.56
C PRO A 92 6.26 -5.28 13.34
N ALA A 93 5.97 -4.69 14.51
CA ALA A 93 4.74 -4.97 15.24
C ALA A 93 3.50 -4.47 14.48
N VAL A 94 3.54 -3.26 13.95
CA VAL A 94 2.47 -2.68 13.14
C VAL A 94 2.30 -3.47 11.83
N MET A 95 3.38 -3.87 11.17
CA MET A 95 3.33 -4.70 9.96
C MET A 95 2.65 -6.05 10.20
N GLY A 96 2.93 -6.70 11.34
CA GLY A 96 2.20 -7.91 11.75
C GLY A 96 0.70 -7.66 11.92
N GLY A 97 0.33 -6.55 12.56
CA GLY A 97 -1.08 -6.12 12.71
C GLY A 97 -1.76 -5.82 11.37
N LEU A 98 -1.10 -5.05 10.49
CA LEU A 98 -1.58 -4.70 9.16
C LEU A 98 -1.76 -5.94 8.28
N PHE A 99 -0.90 -6.94 8.40
CA PHE A 99 -1.04 -8.19 7.67
C PHE A 99 -2.32 -8.94 8.07
N VAL A 100 -2.55 -9.14 9.38
CA VAL A 100 -3.78 -9.78 9.87
C VAL A 100 -5.01 -8.97 9.49
N TYR A 101 -4.93 -7.64 9.61
CA TYR A 101 -6.02 -6.74 9.23
C TYR A 101 -6.31 -6.79 7.72
N THR A 102 -5.30 -6.96 6.88
CA THR A 102 -5.43 -7.16 5.42
C THR A 102 -6.21 -8.44 5.11
N LEU A 103 -5.88 -9.55 5.79
CA LEU A 103 -6.62 -10.81 5.63
C LEU A 103 -8.08 -10.67 6.07
N TRP A 104 -8.32 -9.97 7.18
CA TRP A 104 -9.67 -9.69 7.65
C TRP A 104 -10.46 -8.79 6.69
N ALA A 105 -9.85 -7.73 6.14
CA ALA A 105 -10.45 -6.90 5.11
C ALA A 105 -10.78 -7.72 3.84
N GLY A 106 -9.91 -8.64 3.46
CA GLY A 106 -10.14 -9.61 2.39
C GLY A 106 -11.36 -10.50 2.65
N TYR A 107 -11.50 -11.02 3.87
CA TYR A 107 -12.68 -11.77 4.30
C TYR A 107 -13.97 -10.95 4.17
N LEU A 108 -13.99 -9.69 4.63
CA LEU A 108 -15.16 -8.82 4.48
C LEU A 108 -15.52 -8.60 3.00
N GLY A 109 -14.51 -8.40 2.15
CA GLY A 109 -14.70 -8.26 0.70
C GLY A 109 -15.27 -9.53 0.05
N TRP A 110 -14.83 -10.70 0.52
CA TRP A 110 -15.37 -11.99 0.09
C TRP A 110 -16.84 -12.16 0.47
N GLN A 111 -17.22 -11.83 1.71
CA GLN A 111 -18.62 -11.87 2.15
C GLN A 111 -19.50 -10.94 1.31
N TRP A 112 -19.03 -9.73 0.99
CA TRP A 112 -19.73 -8.82 0.10
C TRP A 112 -19.86 -9.36 -1.35
N ARG A 113 -18.85 -10.08 -1.84
CA ARG A 113 -18.95 -10.80 -3.12
C ARG A 113 -20.01 -11.89 -3.07
N ARG A 114 -20.05 -12.68 -1.99
CA ARG A 114 -21.00 -13.78 -1.80
C ARG A 114 -22.45 -13.31 -1.85
N VAL A 115 -22.80 -12.18 -1.24
CA VAL A 115 -24.15 -11.57 -1.32
C VAL A 115 -24.64 -11.41 -2.76
N ARG A 116 -23.73 -11.06 -3.69
CA ARG A 116 -24.03 -10.83 -5.10
C ARG A 116 -24.10 -12.15 -5.88
N THR A 117 -23.16 -13.06 -5.65
CA THR A 117 -23.12 -14.33 -6.39
C THR A 117 -24.29 -15.25 -6.00
N ILE A 118 -24.70 -15.28 -4.73
CA ILE A 118 -25.89 -16.03 -4.30
C ILE A 118 -27.13 -15.59 -5.07
N GLN A 119 -27.30 -14.29 -5.29
CA GLN A 119 -28.47 -13.80 -6.04
C GLN A 119 -28.50 -14.36 -7.47
N THR A 120 -27.33 -14.47 -8.11
CA THR A 120 -27.20 -15.11 -9.42
C THR A 120 -27.53 -16.59 -9.37
N GLU A 121 -26.97 -17.32 -8.39
CA GLU A 121 -27.25 -18.76 -8.18
C GLU A 121 -28.74 -19.02 -7.96
N ILE A 122 -29.41 -18.23 -7.12
CA ILE A 122 -30.87 -18.32 -6.89
C ILE A 122 -31.63 -18.11 -8.21
N ASN A 123 -31.26 -17.09 -9.00
CA ASN A 123 -31.95 -16.80 -10.26
C ASN A 123 -31.76 -17.91 -11.29
N GLU A 124 -30.60 -18.57 -11.30
CA GLU A 124 -30.34 -19.72 -12.18
C GLU A 124 -31.11 -20.97 -11.73
N LEU A 125 -31.15 -21.26 -10.42
CA LEU A 125 -31.93 -22.38 -9.89
C LEU A 125 -33.43 -22.19 -10.11
N LYS A 126 -33.95 -20.97 -9.96
CA LYS A 126 -35.36 -20.66 -10.25
C LYS A 126 -35.76 -20.93 -11.70
N LYS A 127 -34.84 -20.84 -12.66
CA LYS A 127 -35.10 -21.21 -14.07
C LYS A 127 -35.25 -22.72 -14.26
N GLN A 128 -34.71 -23.52 -13.34
CA GLN A 128 -34.77 -24.99 -13.39
C GLN A 128 -36.05 -25.55 -12.75
N VAL A 129 -36.73 -24.75 -11.92
CA VAL A 129 -38.02 -25.11 -11.32
C VAL A 129 -39.10 -25.04 -12.41
N LYS A 130 -39.67 -26.19 -12.77
CA LYS A 130 -40.81 -26.25 -13.68
C LYS A 130 -42.03 -25.58 -13.02
N PRO A 131 -42.84 -24.79 -13.74
CA PRO A 131 -44.09 -24.27 -13.20
C PRO A 131 -44.98 -25.43 -12.75
N VAL A 132 -45.46 -25.39 -11.51
CA VAL A 132 -46.50 -26.31 -11.03
C VAL A 132 -47.76 -26.06 -11.88
N PRO A 133 -48.35 -27.07 -12.54
CA PRO A 133 -49.62 -26.88 -13.25
C PRO A 133 -50.70 -26.46 -12.26
N VAL A 134 -51.26 -25.27 -12.44
CA VAL A 134 -52.43 -24.84 -11.68
C VAL A 134 -53.63 -25.59 -12.23
N ALA A 135 -54.36 -26.32 -11.37
CA ALA A 135 -55.59 -27.00 -11.78
C ALA A 135 -56.67 -25.98 -12.18
N PRO A 136 -57.59 -26.30 -13.11
CA PRO A 136 -58.61 -25.38 -13.60
C PRO A 136 -59.59 -24.85 -12.53
N ASP A 137 -59.61 -25.43 -11.33
CA ASP A 137 -60.53 -25.05 -10.24
C ASP A 137 -59.95 -24.07 -9.22
N GLY A 138 -58.69 -23.64 -9.38
CA GLY A 138 -58.04 -22.71 -8.45
C GLY A 138 -57.63 -23.32 -7.11
N SER A 139 -57.81 -24.63 -6.90
CA SER A 139 -57.26 -25.33 -5.74
C SER A 139 -55.77 -25.60 -5.95
N VAL A 140 -54.97 -25.15 -4.99
CA VAL A 140 -53.54 -25.48 -4.89
C VAL A 140 -53.46 -26.94 -4.43
N PRO A 141 -52.86 -27.86 -5.18
CA PRO A 141 -52.63 -29.21 -4.70
C PRO A 141 -51.84 -29.18 -3.38
N LEU A 142 -52.33 -29.95 -2.41
CA LEU A 142 -51.77 -30.16 -1.07
C LEU A 142 -50.23 -30.23 -1.11
N GLU A 143 -49.60 -29.52 -0.15
CA GLU A 143 -48.16 -29.37 0.08
C GLU A 143 -47.32 -30.54 -0.44
N VAL A 144 -46.86 -30.44 -1.69
CA VAL A 144 -45.80 -31.30 -2.20
C VAL A 144 -44.53 -30.90 -1.45
N PRO A 145 -43.80 -31.85 -0.82
CA PRO A 145 -42.55 -31.51 -0.16
C PRO A 145 -41.62 -30.81 -1.16
N PRO A 146 -40.97 -29.70 -0.76
CA PRO A 146 -40.18 -28.91 -1.68
C PRO A 146 -39.13 -29.80 -2.34
N SER A 147 -39.07 -29.74 -3.67
CA SER A 147 -38.05 -30.42 -4.45
C SER A 147 -36.66 -30.02 -3.93
N PRO A 148 -35.62 -30.86 -4.13
CA PRO A 148 -34.26 -30.54 -3.68
C PRO A 148 -33.77 -29.16 -4.14
N VAL A 149 -34.20 -28.71 -5.33
CA VAL A 149 -33.90 -27.39 -5.89
C VAL A 149 -34.60 -26.26 -5.13
N GLU A 150 -35.85 -26.46 -4.73
CA GLU A 150 -36.59 -25.48 -3.92
C GLU A 150 -35.99 -25.35 -2.51
N LEU A 151 -35.58 -26.46 -1.89
CA LEU A 151 -34.84 -26.43 -0.62
C LEU A 151 -33.53 -25.65 -0.76
N GLN A 152 -32.77 -25.87 -1.83
CA GLN A 152 -31.54 -25.15 -2.09
C GLN A 152 -31.79 -23.64 -2.29
N ILE A 153 -32.85 -23.27 -3.02
CA ILE A 153 -33.24 -21.87 -3.19
C ILE A 153 -33.60 -21.24 -1.83
N GLN A 154 -34.32 -21.96 -0.97
CA GLN A 154 -34.65 -21.49 0.38
C GLN A 154 -33.39 -21.27 1.22
N GLN A 155 -32.48 -22.25 1.26
CA GLN A 155 -31.21 -22.16 2.00
C GLN A 155 -30.36 -20.97 1.54
N LEU A 156 -30.14 -20.82 0.23
CA LEU A 156 -29.40 -19.70 -0.34
C LEU A 156 -30.09 -18.35 -0.06
N THR A 157 -31.42 -18.33 -0.06
CA THR A 157 -32.19 -17.12 0.26
C THR A 157 -31.98 -16.70 1.72
N GLU A 158 -31.98 -17.65 2.66
CA GLU A 158 -31.68 -17.38 4.07
C GLU A 158 -30.22 -16.98 4.27
N GLU A 159 -29.26 -17.69 3.66
CA GLU A 159 -27.83 -17.31 3.69
C GLU A 159 -27.65 -15.86 3.21
N ARG A 160 -28.26 -15.50 2.08
CA ARG A 160 -28.20 -14.12 1.56
C ARG A 160 -28.81 -13.11 2.53
N LYS A 161 -29.93 -13.42 3.18
CA LYS A 161 -30.55 -12.53 4.17
C LYS A 161 -29.61 -12.30 5.34
N GLU A 162 -28.95 -13.34 5.85
CA GLU A 162 -27.95 -13.24 6.92
C GLU A 162 -26.75 -12.39 6.49
N LEU A 163 -26.23 -12.63 5.28
CA LEU A 163 -25.10 -11.86 4.76
C LEU A 163 -25.42 -10.38 4.56
N ILE A 164 -26.65 -10.05 4.14
CA ILE A 164 -27.11 -8.66 4.02
C ILE A 164 -27.16 -7.99 5.40
N LYS A 165 -27.65 -8.69 6.43
CA LYS A 165 -27.67 -8.19 7.82
C LYS A 165 -26.25 -7.88 8.34
N GLY A 166 -25.24 -8.60 7.86
CA GLY A 166 -23.83 -8.40 8.26
C GLY A 166 -23.17 -7.09 7.79
N ASN A 167 -23.84 -6.32 6.92
CA ASN A 167 -23.36 -5.06 6.33
C ASN A 167 -21.90 -5.10 5.82
N PHE A 168 -21.54 -6.18 5.11
CA PHE A 168 -20.16 -6.41 4.70
C PHE A 168 -19.62 -5.39 3.69
N ARG A 169 -20.49 -4.73 2.93
CA ARG A 169 -20.09 -3.67 1.99
C ARG A 169 -19.42 -2.51 2.73
N ASP A 170 -20.11 -1.93 3.71
CA ASP A 170 -19.62 -0.75 4.42
C ASP A 170 -18.46 -1.11 5.34
N ARG A 171 -18.51 -2.30 5.96
CA ARG A 171 -17.40 -2.81 6.78
C ARG A 171 -16.12 -3.01 5.96
N HIS A 172 -16.22 -3.59 4.77
CA HIS A 172 -15.07 -3.75 3.87
C HIS A 172 -14.56 -2.39 3.39
N PHE A 173 -15.44 -1.46 3.05
CA PHE A 173 -15.05 -0.11 2.64
C PHE A 173 -14.30 0.63 3.76
N ASN A 174 -14.84 0.59 4.98
CA ASN A 174 -14.22 1.23 6.15
C ASN A 174 -12.87 0.57 6.49
N ALA A 175 -12.82 -0.77 6.53
CA ALA A 175 -11.59 -1.49 6.77
C ALA A 175 -10.53 -1.19 5.70
N GLY A 176 -10.92 -1.18 4.42
CA GLY A 176 -10.03 -0.80 3.32
C GLY A 176 -9.50 0.63 3.45
N SER A 177 -10.35 1.57 3.90
CA SER A 177 -9.97 2.98 4.09
C SER A 177 -8.99 3.15 5.26
N ILE A 178 -9.21 2.45 6.37
CA ILE A 178 -8.30 2.41 7.53
C ILE A 178 -6.96 1.80 7.11
N LEU A 179 -6.99 0.65 6.43
CA LEU A 179 -5.79 -0.04 5.95
C LEU A 179 -4.97 0.84 5.01
N LEU A 180 -5.64 1.49 4.04
CA LEU A 180 -4.98 2.41 3.11
C LEU A 180 -4.33 3.59 3.85
N GLY A 181 -5.08 4.26 4.73
CA GLY A 181 -4.57 5.40 5.48
C GLY A 181 -3.37 5.03 6.34
N PHE A 182 -3.57 4.12 7.30
CA PHE A 182 -2.51 3.71 8.21
C PHE A 182 -1.32 3.07 7.49
N GLY A 183 -1.59 2.20 6.52
CA GLY A 183 -0.54 1.52 5.76
C GLY A 183 0.34 2.48 4.97
N VAL A 184 -0.23 3.53 4.37
CA VAL A 184 0.57 4.55 3.66
C VAL A 184 1.41 5.38 4.63
N PHE A 185 0.83 5.81 5.76
CA PHE A 185 1.59 6.53 6.80
C PHE A 185 2.76 5.70 7.32
N GLU A 186 2.56 4.40 7.49
CA GLU A 186 3.56 3.47 7.97
C GLU A 186 4.69 3.28 6.95
N ALA A 187 4.36 3.05 5.68
CA ALA A 187 5.34 2.88 4.62
C ALA A 187 6.24 4.12 4.43
N ILE A 188 5.65 5.32 4.50
CA ILE A 188 6.40 6.58 4.42
C ILE A 188 7.17 6.81 5.74
N GLY A 189 6.51 6.63 6.88
CA GLY A 189 7.06 6.84 8.21
C GLY A 189 8.25 5.93 8.51
N GLY A 190 8.22 4.66 8.10
CA GLY A 190 9.33 3.72 8.26
C GLY A 190 10.59 4.16 7.49
N GLY A 191 10.39 4.67 6.26
CA GLY A 191 11.46 5.28 5.47
C GLY A 191 12.04 6.53 6.12
N LEU A 192 11.17 7.47 6.53
CA LEU A 192 11.58 8.71 7.20
C LEU A 192 12.30 8.43 8.52
N ASN A 193 11.80 7.51 9.35
CA ASN A 193 12.44 7.11 10.59
C ASN A 193 13.84 6.52 10.35
N THR A 194 14.01 5.72 9.30
CA THR A 194 15.33 5.19 8.91
C THR A 194 16.28 6.31 8.50
N TRP A 195 15.78 7.26 7.70
CA TRP A 195 16.57 8.40 7.26
C TRP A 195 16.96 9.31 8.44
N PHE A 196 16.03 9.67 9.33
CA PHE A 196 16.34 10.45 10.53
C PHE A 196 17.41 9.77 11.41
N ARG A 197 17.32 8.46 11.63
CA ARG A 197 18.28 7.73 12.47
C ARG A 197 19.68 7.57 11.86
N THR A 198 19.81 7.59 10.53
CA THR A 198 21.03 7.14 9.86
C THR A 198 21.57 8.07 8.78
N GLY A 199 20.86 9.16 8.48
CA GLY A 199 21.17 10.11 7.42
C GLY A 199 20.97 9.58 5.99
N LYS A 200 20.52 8.32 5.82
CA LYS A 200 20.30 7.71 4.50
C LYS A 200 19.23 6.61 4.54
N LEU A 201 18.74 6.23 3.37
CA LEU A 201 17.93 5.01 3.22
C LEU A 201 18.84 3.83 2.90
N PHE A 202 18.38 2.62 3.23
CA PHE A 202 19.02 1.36 2.85
C PHE A 202 18.11 0.62 1.88
N PRO A 203 18.25 0.84 0.55
CA PRO A 203 17.42 0.17 -0.42
C PRO A 203 17.67 -1.34 -0.37
N GLY A 204 16.60 -2.11 -0.27
CA GLY A 204 16.65 -3.56 -0.16
C GLY A 204 15.27 -4.17 -0.40
N PRO A 205 15.18 -5.51 -0.48
CA PRO A 205 13.94 -6.20 -0.84
C PRO A 205 12.74 -5.79 0.00
N HIS A 206 12.93 -5.62 1.33
CA HIS A 206 11.87 -5.20 2.23
C HIS A 206 11.31 -3.80 1.87
N LEU A 207 12.19 -2.80 1.70
CA LEU A 207 11.78 -1.44 1.33
C LEU A 207 11.07 -1.40 -0.02
N PHE A 208 11.60 -2.11 -1.03
CA PHE A 208 11.01 -2.13 -2.37
C PHE A 208 9.65 -2.83 -2.39
N ALA A 209 9.51 -3.94 -1.67
CA ALA A 209 8.22 -4.61 -1.52
C ALA A 209 7.20 -3.71 -0.80
N GLY A 210 7.62 -2.92 0.20
CA GLY A 210 6.73 -2.02 0.93
C GLY A 210 6.24 -0.88 0.04
N ALA A 211 7.12 -0.32 -0.78
CA ALA A 211 6.76 0.65 -1.80
C ALA A 211 5.78 0.05 -2.83
N ALA A 212 6.03 -1.18 -3.30
CA ALA A 212 5.15 -1.87 -4.23
C ALA A 212 3.75 -2.12 -3.63
N ILE A 213 3.68 -2.59 -2.38
CA ILE A 213 2.42 -2.78 -1.64
C ILE A 213 1.63 -1.47 -1.56
N THR A 214 2.32 -0.36 -1.26
CA THR A 214 1.69 0.97 -1.19
C THR A 214 1.07 1.38 -2.52
N VAL A 215 1.79 1.16 -3.64
CA VAL A 215 1.28 1.41 -4.99
C VAL A 215 0.07 0.53 -5.30
N LEU A 216 0.13 -0.76 -4.97
CA LEU A 216 -0.96 -1.70 -5.20
C LEU A 216 -2.21 -1.35 -4.39
N TRP A 217 -2.07 -0.92 -3.13
CA TRP A 217 -3.21 -0.39 -2.34
C TRP A 217 -3.83 0.84 -3.00
N ALA A 218 -3.02 1.81 -3.42
CA ALA A 218 -3.51 3.00 -4.10
C ALA A 218 -4.23 2.65 -5.41
N ALA A 219 -3.65 1.79 -6.23
CA ALA A 219 -4.24 1.31 -7.48
C ALA A 219 -5.56 0.55 -7.23
N ALA A 220 -5.60 -0.31 -6.23
CA ALA A 220 -6.82 -1.04 -5.86
C ALA A 220 -7.92 -0.09 -5.37
N ALA A 221 -7.59 0.92 -4.55
CA ALA A 221 -8.53 1.93 -4.08
C ALA A 221 -9.07 2.80 -5.22
N ALA A 222 -8.24 3.13 -6.21
CA ALA A 222 -8.64 3.92 -7.38
C ALA A 222 -9.72 3.22 -8.25
N LEU A 223 -9.88 1.90 -8.14
CA LEU A 223 -10.91 1.15 -8.86
C LEU A 223 -12.32 1.29 -8.25
N VAL A 224 -12.43 1.80 -7.02
CA VAL A 224 -13.70 1.87 -6.28
C VAL A 224 -14.82 2.58 -7.04
N PRO A 225 -14.61 3.75 -7.68
CA PRO A 225 -15.68 4.41 -8.44
C PRO A 225 -16.23 3.53 -9.59
N ALA A 226 -15.37 2.81 -10.31
CA ALA A 226 -15.80 1.91 -11.38
C ALA A 226 -16.52 0.66 -10.82
N MET A 227 -16.06 0.12 -9.68
CA MET A 227 -16.73 -0.99 -9.00
C MET A 227 -18.12 -0.60 -8.48
N GLN A 228 -18.29 0.61 -7.94
CA GLN A 228 -19.58 1.13 -7.49
C GLN A 228 -20.57 1.29 -8.66
N LYS A 229 -20.07 1.62 -9.86
CA LYS A 229 -20.85 1.69 -11.11
C LYS A 229 -21.20 0.34 -11.74
N GLY A 230 -20.82 -0.78 -11.14
CA GLY A 230 -21.19 -2.10 -11.69
C GLY A 230 -20.08 -2.84 -12.42
N SER A 231 -18.88 -2.28 -12.61
CA SER A 231 -17.83 -2.93 -13.43
C SER A 231 -17.24 -4.17 -12.76
N ASP A 232 -17.46 -5.35 -13.36
CA ASP A 232 -16.86 -6.59 -12.89
C ASP A 232 -15.37 -6.69 -13.21
N THR A 233 -14.91 -6.08 -14.31
CA THR A 233 -13.47 -5.94 -14.61
C THR A 233 -12.74 -5.21 -13.49
N ALA A 234 -13.28 -4.07 -13.03
CA ALA A 234 -12.70 -3.31 -11.93
C ALA A 234 -12.68 -4.12 -10.63
N ARG A 235 -13.73 -4.91 -10.35
CA ARG A 235 -13.79 -5.77 -9.16
C ARG A 235 -12.78 -6.90 -9.19
N ASN A 236 -12.65 -7.58 -10.33
CA ASN A 236 -11.69 -8.66 -10.48
C ASN A 236 -10.25 -8.13 -10.44
N LEU A 237 -9.99 -6.97 -11.04
CA LEU A 237 -8.69 -6.32 -10.95
C LEU A 237 -8.36 -5.89 -9.51
N HIS A 238 -9.32 -5.31 -8.79
CA HIS A 238 -9.15 -4.96 -7.37
C HIS A 238 -8.80 -6.20 -6.52
N ILE A 239 -9.47 -7.34 -6.77
CA ILE A 239 -9.17 -8.60 -6.09
C ILE A 239 -7.76 -9.09 -6.45
N ALA A 240 -7.38 -9.06 -7.74
CA ALA A 240 -6.07 -9.51 -8.19
C ALA A 240 -4.93 -8.67 -7.59
N LEU A 241 -5.07 -7.33 -7.57
CA LEU A 241 -4.09 -6.43 -6.96
C LEU A 241 -3.93 -6.72 -5.46
N ASN A 242 -5.04 -6.97 -4.75
CA ASN A 242 -4.98 -7.27 -3.32
C ASN A 242 -4.49 -8.69 -3.01
N ALA A 243 -4.74 -9.66 -3.89
CA ALA A 243 -4.13 -10.99 -3.78
C ALA A 243 -2.61 -10.90 -3.94
N LEU A 244 -2.14 -10.11 -4.90
CA LEU A 244 -0.71 -9.82 -5.06
C LEU A 244 -0.14 -9.10 -3.83
N ASN A 245 -0.86 -8.14 -3.24
CA ASN A 245 -0.46 -7.51 -1.97
C ASN A 245 -0.24 -8.53 -0.86
N VAL A 246 -1.18 -9.46 -0.66
CA VAL A 246 -1.04 -10.50 0.36
C VAL A 246 0.20 -11.37 0.12
N VAL A 247 0.47 -11.74 -1.14
CA VAL A 247 1.69 -12.48 -1.49
C VAL A 247 2.95 -11.68 -1.17
N LEU A 248 3.00 -10.39 -1.49
CA LEU A 248 4.13 -9.53 -1.16
C LEU A 248 4.32 -9.36 0.36
N PHE A 249 3.24 -9.22 1.12
CA PHE A 249 3.29 -9.20 2.58
C PHE A 249 3.92 -10.49 3.13
N ILE A 250 3.46 -11.65 2.67
CA ILE A 250 4.00 -12.95 3.08
C ILE A 250 5.49 -13.03 2.73
N TRP A 251 5.87 -12.59 1.52
CA TRP A 251 7.26 -12.59 1.08
C TRP A 251 8.15 -11.63 1.90
N GLN A 252 7.60 -10.54 2.42
CA GLN A 252 8.35 -9.62 3.28
C GLN A 252 8.67 -10.21 4.66
N ILE A 253 7.92 -11.18 5.17
CA ILE A 253 8.06 -11.70 6.55
C ILE A 253 9.50 -12.10 6.87
N PRO A 254 10.19 -12.95 6.07
CA PRO A 254 11.57 -13.34 6.37
C PRO A 254 12.51 -12.13 6.40
N THR A 255 12.40 -11.23 5.42
CA THR A 255 13.25 -10.02 5.34
C THR A 255 13.01 -9.05 6.50
N GLY A 256 11.78 -8.97 7.01
CA GLY A 256 11.44 -8.18 8.19
C GLY A 256 12.02 -8.78 9.46
N LEU A 257 11.96 -10.11 9.62
CA LEU A 257 12.57 -10.81 10.75
C LEU A 257 14.10 -10.64 10.78
N ASP A 258 14.76 -10.70 9.62
CA ASP A 258 16.20 -10.43 9.53
C ASP A 258 16.56 -9.00 10.01
N ILE A 259 15.71 -8.02 9.71
CA ILE A 259 15.89 -6.64 10.19
C ILE A 259 15.69 -6.56 11.70
N VAL A 260 14.68 -7.24 12.23
CA VAL A 260 14.43 -7.32 13.68
C VAL A 260 15.62 -7.91 14.42
N PHE A 261 16.21 -9.01 13.91
CA PHE A 261 17.40 -9.60 14.52
C PHE A 261 18.60 -8.65 14.50
N LYS A 262 18.82 -7.90 13.41
CA LYS A 262 19.84 -6.83 13.37
C LYS A 262 19.57 -5.72 14.39
N VAL A 263 18.31 -5.37 14.61
CA VAL A 263 17.94 -4.40 15.68
C VAL A 263 18.35 -4.95 17.04
N PHE A 264 18.06 -6.21 17.35
CA PHE A 264 18.49 -6.85 18.60
C PHE A 264 20.01 -6.95 18.73
N GLU A 265 20.72 -7.27 17.66
CA GLU A 265 22.19 -7.34 17.65
C GLU A 265 22.85 -5.99 17.94
N PHE A 266 22.34 -4.91 17.34
CA PHE A 266 22.99 -3.60 17.42
C PHE A 266 22.44 -2.68 18.51
N THR A 267 21.39 -3.07 19.24
CA THR A 267 20.82 -2.22 20.29
C THR A 267 21.29 -2.70 21.64
N LYS A 268 21.83 -1.79 22.44
CA LYS A 268 22.14 -2.02 23.86
C LYS A 268 21.05 -1.35 24.67
N TRP A 269 20.22 -2.15 25.31
CA TRP A 269 19.22 -1.65 26.27
C TRP A 269 19.87 -1.51 27.65
N PRO A 270 19.46 -0.51 28.46
CA PRO A 270 19.88 -0.39 29.84
C PRO A 270 19.41 -1.57 30.70
#